data_AF-W1Y1P5-F1
#
_entry.id   AF-W1Y1P5-F1
#
_cell.length_a   1.000
_cell.length_b   1.000
_cell.length_c   1.000
_cell.angle_alpha   90.00
_cell.angle_beta   90.00
_cell.angle_gamma   90.00
#
_symmetry.space_group_name_H-M   'P 1'
#
loop_
_entity.id
_entity.type
_entity.pdbx_description
1 polymer ?
#
loop_
_entity_poly.entity_id
_entity_poly.type
_entity_poly.pdbx_seq_one_letter_code
_entity_poly.pdbx_strand_id
1 'polypeptide(L)'
;HVNQAGSLVTPDYLRFDFTHFSPVTQEELDQIEALVNEEILKATDLAIAEMSMDEAKAKGAMALFGDKYGDVVRVVEVPGFSVELCGGSHVGNTAFISSFRLTSEAGIG
;
A
#
# COMPACT_ATOMS: atom_id res chain seq x y z
N HIS A 1 3.75 14.80 0.63
CA HIS A 1 5.07 14.86 1.30
C HIS A 1 5.52 13.49 1.76
N VAL A 2 4.59 12.58 2.09
CA VAL A 2 4.87 11.16 2.23
C VAL A 2 4.81 10.46 0.88
N ASN A 3 5.86 9.72 0.54
CA ASN A 3 5.94 8.82 -0.61
C ASN A 3 6.65 7.55 -0.17
N GLN A 4 6.30 6.41 -0.78
CA GLN A 4 7.01 5.16 -0.55
C GLN A 4 8.45 5.25 -1.06
N ALA A 5 9.40 4.85 -0.21
CA ALA A 5 10.83 4.78 -0.51
C ALA A 5 11.34 3.33 -0.60
N GLY A 6 10.57 2.36 -0.09
CA GLY A 6 10.93 0.95 -0.09
C GLY A 6 9.86 0.06 0.53
N SER A 7 9.92 -1.24 0.23
CA SER A 7 9.09 -2.26 0.87
C SER A 7 9.80 -3.61 0.87
N LEU A 8 9.61 -4.38 1.94
CA LEU A 8 10.09 -5.75 2.08
C LEU A 8 8.98 -6.59 2.73
N VAL A 9 8.71 -7.76 2.17
CA VAL A 9 7.76 -8.73 2.74
C VAL A 9 8.51 -10.05 2.99
N THR A 10 8.49 -10.50 4.22
CA THR A 10 9.04 -11.80 4.64
C THR A 10 7.92 -12.63 5.29
N PRO A 11 8.14 -13.93 5.56
CA PRO A 11 7.16 -14.74 6.28
C PRO A 11 6.83 -14.22 7.69
N ASP A 12 7.78 -13.53 8.34
CA ASP A 12 7.68 -13.14 9.75
C ASP A 12 7.29 -11.67 9.94
N TYR A 13 7.69 -10.80 9.01
CA TYR A 13 7.42 -9.36 9.10
C TYR A 13 7.39 -8.67 7.73
N LEU A 14 6.73 -7.51 7.71
CA LEU A 14 6.74 -6.54 6.62
C LEU A 14 7.47 -5.28 7.07
N ARG A 15 8.27 -4.69 6.18
CA ARG A 15 8.85 -3.36 6.34
C ARG A 15 8.33 -2.45 5.25
N PHE A 16 7.92 -1.24 5.61
CA PHE A 16 7.49 -0.21 4.69
C PHE A 16 8.27 1.08 4.97
N ASP A 17 9.02 1.55 3.97
CA ASP A 17 9.88 2.72 4.08
C ASP A 17 9.19 3.89 3.36
N PHE A 18 9.15 5.07 3.98
CA PHE A 18 8.50 6.26 3.43
C PHE A 18 9.30 7.52 3.73
N THR A 19 9.11 8.56 2.91
CA THR A 19 9.72 9.88 3.14
C THR A 19 8.89 10.70 4.12
N HIS A 20 9.48 11.19 5.20
CA HIS A 20 8.81 12.12 6.12
C HIS A 20 9.84 13.08 6.72
N PHE A 21 9.43 14.32 7.00
CA PHE A 21 10.36 15.40 7.40
C PHE A 21 10.67 15.43 8.91
N SER A 22 9.91 14.68 9.70
CA SER A 22 10.03 14.57 11.14
C SER A 22 9.85 13.11 11.55
N PRO A 23 10.29 12.70 12.75
CA PRO A 23 9.85 11.44 13.32
C PRO A 23 8.32 11.39 13.44
N VAL A 24 7.75 10.22 13.23
CA VAL A 24 6.31 10.01 13.46
C VAL A 24 6.06 9.96 14.96
N THR A 25 5.09 10.72 15.43
CA THR A 25 4.74 10.74 16.86
C THR A 25 4.00 9.46 17.26
N GLN A 26 4.02 9.12 18.55
CA GLN A 26 3.29 7.95 19.04
C GLN A 26 1.78 8.04 18.74
N GLU A 27 1.19 9.24 18.83
CA GLU A 27 -0.21 9.46 18.51
C GLU A 27 -0.52 9.20 17.02
N GLU A 28 0.35 9.66 16.12
CA GLU A 28 0.22 9.36 14.69
C GLU A 28 0.39 7.87 14.40
N LEU A 29 1.33 7.18 15.07
CA LEU A 29 1.50 5.73 14.94
C LEU A 29 0.25 4.97 15.39
N ASP A 30 -0.35 5.36 16.51
CA ASP A 30 -1.59 4.76 17.02
C ASP A 30 -2.76 5.00 16.04
N GLN A 31 -2.83 6.20 15.43
CA GLN A 31 -3.83 6.51 14.40
C GLN A 31 -3.61 5.70 13.12
N ILE A 32 -2.36 5.54 12.67
CA ILE A 32 -2.02 4.71 11.50
C ILE A 32 -2.43 3.26 11.74
N GLU A 33 -2.05 2.68 12.88
CA GLU A 33 -2.41 1.30 13.22
C GLU A 33 -3.94 1.11 13.31
N ALA A 34 -4.65 2.06 13.92
CA ALA A 34 -6.11 2.02 14.00
C ALA A 34 -6.76 2.10 12.61
N LEU A 35 -6.29 3.00 11.74
CA LEU A 35 -6.81 3.17 10.39
C LEU A 35 -6.62 1.91 9.55
N VAL A 36 -5.43 1.29 9.58
CA VAL A 36 -5.17 0.06 8.82
C VAL A 36 -6.08 -1.07 9.30
N ASN A 37 -6.26 -1.22 10.62
CA ASN A 37 -7.17 -2.23 11.15
C ASN A 37 -8.64 -1.92 10.81
N GLU A 38 -9.06 -0.65 10.76
CA GLU A 38 -10.40 -0.27 10.31
C GLU A 38 -10.66 -0.73 8.87
N GLU A 39 -9.70 -0.52 7.96
CA GLU A 39 -9.82 -0.98 6.57
C GLU A 39 -9.82 -2.51 6.43
N ILE A 40 -9.08 -3.22 7.30
CA ILE A 40 -9.15 -4.68 7.37
C ILE A 40 -10.56 -5.13 7.80
N LEU A 41 -11.14 -4.47 8.80
CA LEU A 41 -12.47 -4.79 9.33
C LEU A 41 -13.61 -4.50 8.36
N LYS A 42 -13.42 -3.59 7.39
CA LYS A 42 -14.40 -3.33 6.32
C LYS A 42 -14.63 -4.54 5.42
N ALA A 43 -13.73 -5.53 5.42
CA ALA A 43 -13.83 -6.74 4.61
C ALA A 43 -14.09 -6.41 3.14
N THR A 44 -13.28 -5.51 2.59
CA THR A 44 -13.43 -4.99 1.23
C THR A 44 -12.81 -5.96 0.22
N ASP A 45 -13.57 -6.34 -0.81
CA ASP A 45 -13.04 -7.12 -1.93
C ASP A 45 -12.07 -6.27 -2.76
N LEU A 46 -10.91 -6.85 -3.10
CA LEU A 46 -9.94 -6.20 -3.97
C LEU A 46 -10.36 -6.32 -5.44
N ALA A 47 -10.19 -5.23 -6.19
CA ALA A 47 -10.31 -5.22 -7.64
C ALA A 47 -8.91 -5.32 -8.28
N ILE A 48 -8.66 -6.38 -9.03
CA ILE A 48 -7.36 -6.61 -9.70
C ILE A 48 -7.62 -6.78 -11.19
N ALA A 49 -6.98 -5.95 -12.00
CA ALA A 49 -7.14 -5.97 -13.45
C ALA A 49 -5.86 -5.57 -14.18
N GLU A 50 -5.69 -6.08 -15.39
CA GLU A 50 -4.72 -5.58 -16.36
C GLU A 50 -5.38 -4.54 -17.25
N MET A 51 -4.69 -3.44 -17.51
CA MET A 51 -5.18 -2.33 -18.34
C MET A 51 -4.01 -1.54 -18.92
N SER A 52 -4.30 -0.61 -19.83
CA SER A 52 -3.27 0.29 -20.36
C SER A 52 -2.75 1.25 -19.29
N MET A 53 -1.52 1.74 -19.48
CA MET A 53 -0.93 2.77 -18.63
C MET A 53 -1.82 4.02 -18.48
N ASP A 54 -2.50 4.42 -19.56
CA ASP A 54 -3.37 5.61 -19.55
C ASP A 54 -4.66 5.38 -18.76
N GLU A 55 -5.26 4.18 -18.86
CA GLU A 55 -6.41 3.79 -18.04
C GLU A 55 -6.05 3.72 -16.55
N ALA A 56 -4.86 3.19 -16.22
CA ALA A 56 -4.37 3.14 -14.85
C ALA A 56 -4.15 4.55 -14.26
N LYS A 57 -3.56 5.47 -15.04
CA LYS A 57 -3.43 6.88 -14.64
C LYS A 57 -4.78 7.55 -14.44
N ALA A 58 -5.75 7.28 -15.32
CA ALA A 58 -7.10 7.83 -15.20
C ALA A 58 -7.84 7.34 -13.94
N LYS A 59 -7.51 6.13 -13.46
CA LYS A 59 -7.99 5.59 -12.17
C LYS A 59 -7.30 6.18 -10.94
N GLY A 60 -6.29 7.04 -11.12
CA GLY A 60 -5.53 7.60 -10.01
C GLY A 60 -4.54 6.61 -9.38
N ALA A 61 -4.12 5.58 -10.12
CA ALA A 61 -3.15 4.62 -9.62
C ALA A 61 -1.86 5.36 -9.18
N MET A 62 -1.49 5.16 -7.92
CA MET A 62 -0.19 5.58 -7.42
C MET A 62 0.86 4.70 -8.07
N ALA A 63 1.85 5.32 -8.70
CA ALA A 63 3.03 4.63 -9.15
C ALA A 63 4.25 5.51 -8.96
N LEU A 64 5.37 4.87 -8.63
CA LEU A 64 6.68 5.37 -9.01
C LEU A 64 6.76 5.21 -10.55
N PHE A 65 6.14 6.13 -11.29
CA PHE A 65 6.14 6.15 -12.75
C PHE A 65 7.57 6.39 -13.25
N GLY A 66 8.32 5.30 -13.47
CA GLY A 66 9.59 5.31 -14.18
C GLY A 66 9.52 4.39 -15.40
N ASP A 67 10.60 4.35 -16.18
CA ASP A 67 10.74 3.60 -17.45
C ASP A 67 10.67 2.06 -17.31
N LYS A 68 10.13 1.53 -16.21
CA LYS A 68 10.10 0.10 -15.87
C LYS A 68 8.82 -0.63 -16.27
N TYR A 69 7.76 0.09 -16.63
CA TYR A 69 6.46 -0.51 -16.95
C TYR A 69 6.20 -0.49 -18.46
N GLY A 70 5.66 -1.60 -18.99
CA GLY A 70 5.23 -1.71 -20.38
C GLY A 70 3.85 -1.07 -20.63
N ASP A 71 3.32 -1.27 -21.84
CA ASP A 71 2.06 -0.67 -22.29
C ASP A 71 0.84 -1.18 -21.51
N VAL A 72 0.89 -2.43 -21.05
CA VAL A 72 -0.12 -3.06 -20.19
C VAL A 72 0.46 -3.22 -18.79
N VAL A 73 -0.31 -2.79 -17.80
CA VAL A 73 0.05 -2.83 -16.38
C VAL A 73 -1.03 -3.50 -15.56
N ARG A 74 -0.62 -4.12 -14.46
CA ARG A 74 -1.53 -4.71 -13.47
C ARG A 74 -1.81 -3.71 -12.36
N VAL A 75 -3.08 -3.38 -12.19
CA VAL A 75 -3.59 -2.51 -11.13
C VAL A 75 -4.19 -3.37 -10.03
N VAL A 76 -3.85 -3.05 -8.78
CA VAL A 76 -4.48 -3.58 -7.58
C VAL A 76 -5.19 -2.43 -6.88
N GLU A 77 -6.49 -2.59 -6.67
CA GLU A 77 -7.36 -1.57 -6.10
C GLU A 77 -8.06 -2.13 -4.86
N VAL A 78 -7.99 -1.36 -3.76
CA VAL A 78 -8.86 -1.47 -2.60
C VAL A 78 -9.90 -0.36 -2.75
N PRO A 79 -11.13 -0.66 -3.22
CA PRO A 79 -12.11 0.34 -3.60
C PRO A 79 -12.33 1.42 -2.53
N GLY A 80 -12.20 2.68 -2.93
CA GLY A 80 -12.39 3.83 -2.06
C GLY A 80 -11.23 4.12 -1.10
N PHE A 81 -10.15 3.33 -1.12
CA PHE A 81 -9.02 3.50 -0.21
C PHE A 81 -7.67 3.63 -0.93
N SER A 82 -7.34 2.69 -1.84
CA SER A 82 -6.03 2.66 -2.51
C SER A 82 -6.10 2.08 -3.91
N VAL A 83 -5.27 2.60 -4.81
CA VAL A 83 -5.10 2.11 -6.19
C VAL A 83 -3.60 2.17 -6.52
N GLU A 84 -2.99 1.04 -6.86
CA GLU A 84 -1.54 0.94 -7.10
C GLU A 84 -1.21 0.02 -8.29
N LEU A 85 -0.12 0.31 -8.99
CA LEU A 85 0.49 -0.64 -9.91
C LEU A 85 1.31 -1.69 -9.15
N CYS A 86 0.85 -2.95 -9.14
CA CYS A 86 1.56 -4.02 -8.44
C CYS A 86 1.50 -5.35 -9.18
N GLY A 87 2.66 -5.99 -9.36
CA GLY A 87 2.81 -7.34 -9.92
C GLY A 87 2.82 -8.47 -8.87
N GLY A 88 2.72 -8.14 -7.58
CA GLY A 88 2.77 -9.10 -6.47
C GLY A 88 1.49 -9.93 -6.31
N SER A 89 1.57 -10.95 -5.46
CA SER A 89 0.40 -11.72 -5.02
C SER A 89 -0.35 -10.95 -3.93
N HIS A 90 -1.67 -10.98 -3.98
CA HIS A 90 -2.54 -10.29 -3.02
C HIS A 90 -3.68 -11.20 -2.56
N VAL A 91 -4.22 -10.91 -1.37
CA VAL A 91 -5.49 -11.48 -0.90
C VAL A 91 -6.65 -11.00 -1.76
N GLY A 92 -7.74 -11.75 -1.82
CA GLY A 92 -8.96 -11.32 -2.53
C GLY A 92 -9.82 -10.32 -1.77
N ASN A 93 -9.68 -10.27 -0.44
CA ASN A 93 -10.48 -9.44 0.46
C ASN A 93 -9.61 -8.98 1.65
N THR A 94 -9.77 -7.74 2.12
CA THR A 94 -8.95 -7.19 3.20
C THR A 94 -9.06 -7.96 4.52
N ALA A 95 -10.20 -8.62 4.78
CA ALA A 95 -10.42 -9.41 5.99
C ALA A 95 -9.46 -10.62 6.11
N PHE A 96 -8.89 -11.12 5.01
CA PHE A 96 -7.90 -12.20 5.06
C PHE A 96 -6.59 -11.78 5.73
N ILE A 97 -6.32 -10.48 5.86
CA ILE A 97 -5.17 -9.95 6.59
C ILE A 97 -5.35 -10.18 8.10
N SER A 98 -6.59 -10.29 8.59
CA SER A 98 -6.98 -10.49 10.00
C SER A 98 -6.64 -9.33 10.93
N SER A 99 -5.37 -9.02 11.13
CA SER A 99 -4.92 -7.97 12.05
C SER A 99 -3.59 -7.38 11.63
N PHE A 100 -3.43 -6.09 11.86
CA PHE A 100 -2.19 -5.36 11.62
C PHE A 100 -1.62 -4.83 12.94
N ARG A 101 -0.29 -4.88 13.09
CA ARG A 101 0.43 -4.38 14.27
C ARG A 101 1.75 -3.75 13.87
N LEU A 102 1.99 -2.52 14.32
CA LEU A 102 3.27 -1.85 14.28
C LEU A 102 4.18 -2.43 15.37
N THR A 103 5.32 -2.99 14.97
CA THR A 103 6.32 -3.55 15.88
C THR A 103 7.43 -2.56 16.21
N SER A 104 7.74 -1.65 15.29
CA SER A 104 8.80 -0.65 15.41
C SER A 104 8.68 0.42 14.34
N GLU A 105 9.08 1.65 14.65
CA GLU A 105 9.35 2.72 13.70
C GLU A 105 10.76 3.28 13.98
N ALA A 106 11.49 3.63 12.92
CA ALA A 106 12.80 4.25 13.03
C ALA A 106 13.16 5.04 11.76
N GLY A 107 13.78 6.21 11.94
CA GLY A 107 14.42 6.95 10.85
C GLY A 107 15.70 6.26 10.37
N ILE A 108 15.84 6.08 9.05
CA ILE A 108 16.97 5.34 8.44
C ILE A 108 18.00 6.21 7.70
N GLY A 109 17.81 7.54 7.70
CA GLY A 109 18.73 8.51 7.09
C GLY A 109 18.15 9.28 5.91
#